data_AF-A0A7Y7J7T8-F1
#
_entry.id   AF-A0A7Y7J7T8-F1
#
_cell.length_a   1.000
_cell.length_b   1.000
_cell.length_c   1.000
_cell.angle_alpha   90.00
_cell.angle_beta   90.00
_cell.angle_gamma   90.00
#
_symmetry.space_group_name_H-M   'P 1'
#
loop_
_entity.id
_entity.type
_entity.pdbx_description
1 polymer ?
#
loop_
_entity_poly.entity_id
_entity_poly.type
_entity_poly.pdbx_seq_one_letter_code
_entity_poly.pdbx_strand_id
1 'polypeptide(L)'
;MAEGRPLTAGTSGTAVDSTKATGEADREDITAGTGELGKLEHNVKAATQAQSLPQRMEAFEAALIREALATSKGQVVMACERLGLPRKTLYDKLKKHGLSAEPYRG
;
A
#
# COMPACT_ATOMS: atom_id res chain seq x y z
N MET A 1 -27.85 8.37 -44.87
CA MET A 1 -26.42 8.66 -44.62
C MET A 1 -26.24 8.41 -43.12
N ALA A 2 -25.82 7.21 -42.71
CA ALA A 2 -24.42 6.90 -42.38
C ALA A 2 -23.82 8.05 -41.55
N GLU A 3 -23.37 7.88 -40.31
CA GLU A 3 -22.28 6.97 -39.94
C GLU A 3 -22.39 6.52 -38.48
N GLY A 4 -22.09 5.26 -38.22
CA GLY A 4 -21.99 4.69 -36.89
C GLY A 4 -20.76 5.20 -36.13
N ARG A 5 -20.84 5.21 -34.79
CA ARG A 5 -19.66 5.24 -33.94
C ARG A 5 -19.56 3.90 -33.20
N PRO A 6 -18.49 3.11 -33.44
CA PRO A 6 -18.28 1.85 -32.75
C PRO A 6 -17.95 2.07 -31.28
N LEU A 7 -18.51 1.18 -30.45
CA LEU A 7 -18.12 0.95 -29.06
C LEU A 7 -16.67 0.46 -29.05
N THR A 8 -15.76 1.17 -28.38
CA THR A 8 -14.37 0.71 -28.25
C THR A 8 -14.04 0.41 -26.78
N ALA A 9 -13.58 -0.83 -26.59
CA ALA A 9 -12.64 -1.41 -25.63
C ALA A 9 -12.63 -0.86 -24.18
N GLY A 10 -12.79 -1.72 -23.17
CA GLY A 10 -11.70 -2.57 -22.67
C GLY A 10 -11.12 -1.90 -21.42
N THR A 11 -11.06 -2.51 -20.25
CA THR A 11 -10.35 -3.75 -19.98
C THR A 11 -10.91 -4.38 -18.70
N SER A 12 -11.28 -5.65 -18.78
CA SER A 12 -11.42 -6.52 -17.63
C SER A 12 -10.04 -6.67 -17.00
N GLY A 13 -9.85 -6.10 -15.81
CA GLY A 13 -8.69 -6.38 -14.98
C GLY A 13 -8.82 -7.77 -14.38
N THR A 14 -8.48 -8.81 -15.14
CA THR A 14 -8.13 -10.12 -14.59
C THR A 14 -6.81 -9.95 -13.83
N ALA A 15 -6.89 -9.76 -12.52
CA ALA A 15 -5.74 -9.94 -11.65
C ALA A 15 -5.55 -11.44 -11.44
N VAL A 16 -4.52 -11.93 -12.13
CA VAL A 16 -3.97 -13.27 -12.13
C VAL A 16 -3.88 -13.90 -10.74
N ASP A 17 -4.53 -15.06 -10.58
CA ASP A 17 -4.11 -16.10 -9.67
C ASP A 17 -2.90 -16.80 -10.31
N SER A 18 -1.74 -16.74 -9.65
CA SER A 18 -0.51 -17.46 -9.99
C SER A 18 0.55 -17.12 -8.92
N THR A 19 1.32 -18.00 -8.33
CA THR A 19 1.40 -19.47 -8.32
C THR A 19 2.35 -19.81 -7.16
N LYS A 20 2.03 -20.90 -6.47
CA LYS A 20 2.91 -21.70 -5.59
C LYS A 20 4.36 -21.77 -6.08
N ALA A 21 5.31 -21.44 -5.21
CA ALA A 21 6.72 -21.84 -5.33
C ALA A 21 7.11 -22.63 -4.07
N THR A 22 6.94 -23.94 -4.15
CA THR A 22 7.71 -24.90 -3.35
C THR A 22 9.01 -25.13 -4.11
N GLY A 23 10.15 -24.99 -3.43
CA GLY A 23 11.47 -25.24 -3.99
C GLY A 23 12.52 -25.25 -2.90
N GLU A 24 12.52 -26.33 -2.14
CA GLU A 24 13.63 -26.72 -1.27
C GLU A 24 14.84 -27.09 -2.15
N ALA A 25 15.99 -26.47 -1.91
CA ALA A 25 17.26 -26.91 -2.49
C ALA A 25 18.41 -26.56 -1.55
N ASP A 26 18.72 -27.57 -0.75
CA ASP A 26 19.96 -27.86 -0.05
C ASP A 26 21.23 -27.47 -0.86
N ARG A 27 22.00 -26.49 -0.36
CA ARG A 27 23.46 -26.38 -0.59
C ARG A 27 24.09 -25.38 0.39
N GLU A 28 24.76 -25.89 1.42
CA GLU A 28 25.67 -25.10 2.26
C GLU A 28 27.02 -24.92 1.55
N ASP A 29 27.52 -23.69 1.42
CA ASP A 29 28.96 -23.37 1.58
C ASP A 29 29.23 -21.84 1.66
N ILE A 30 29.85 -21.44 2.77
CA ILE A 30 30.74 -20.29 3.05
C ILE A 30 30.42 -18.87 2.51
N THR A 31 29.84 -18.04 3.37
CA THR A 31 30.26 -16.62 3.49
C THR A 31 30.16 -16.21 4.95
N ALA A 32 31.32 -16.25 5.60
CA ALA A 32 31.51 -15.78 6.96
C ALA A 32 31.62 -14.25 6.97
N GLY A 33 30.87 -13.62 7.89
CA GLY A 33 31.14 -12.27 8.38
C GLY A 33 30.18 -11.19 7.87
N THR A 34 29.28 -10.72 8.76
CA THR A 34 28.43 -9.51 8.62
C THR A 34 27.02 -9.72 8.03
N GLY A 35 26.34 -10.82 8.37
CA GLY A 35 25.04 -11.20 7.76
C GLY A 35 23.75 -10.87 8.52
N GLU A 36 23.80 -10.42 9.77
CA GLU A 36 22.58 -10.34 10.60
C GLU A 36 21.77 -9.05 10.38
N LEU A 37 22.43 -7.92 10.08
CA LEU A 37 21.73 -6.63 9.92
C LEU A 37 21.11 -6.45 8.53
N GLY A 38 21.63 -7.12 7.50
CA GLY A 38 21.11 -7.01 6.14
C GLY A 38 19.81 -7.81 5.91
N LYS A 39 19.53 -8.85 6.70
CA LYS A 39 18.42 -9.78 6.44
C LYS A 39 17.04 -9.15 6.69
N LEU A 40 16.95 -8.21 7.63
CA LEU A 40 15.74 -7.45 7.90
C LEU A 40 15.41 -6.46 6.77
N GLU A 41 16.45 -5.81 6.20
CA GLU A 41 16.31 -4.86 5.11
C GLU A 41 15.87 -5.54 3.80
N HIS A 42 16.40 -6.74 3.54
CA HIS A 42 16.05 -7.51 2.34
C HIS A 42 14.63 -8.07 2.39
N ASN A 43 14.09 -8.39 3.56
CA ASN A 43 12.71 -8.86 3.70
C ASN A 43 11.69 -7.73 3.40
N VAL A 44 11.93 -6.52 3.93
CA VAL A 44 11.10 -5.34 3.61
C VAL A 44 11.18 -5.00 2.12
N LYS A 45 12.36 -5.10 1.49
CA LYS A 45 12.53 -4.89 0.04
C LYS A 45 11.87 -5.98 -0.79
N ALA A 46 11.92 -7.25 -0.38
CA ALA A 46 11.28 -8.36 -1.11
C ALA A 46 9.74 -8.28 -1.03
N ALA A 47 9.19 -7.97 0.14
CA ALA A 47 7.76 -7.76 0.32
C ALA A 47 7.25 -6.57 -0.51
N THR A 48 8.01 -5.47 -0.60
CA THR A 48 7.65 -4.33 -1.44
C THR A 48 7.89 -4.56 -2.93
N GLN A 49 8.81 -5.45 -3.33
CA GLN A 49 9.00 -5.82 -4.74
C GLN A 49 7.93 -6.79 -5.26
N ALA A 50 7.33 -7.60 -4.40
CA ALA A 50 6.17 -8.43 -4.73
C ALA A 50 4.88 -7.60 -4.88
N GLN A 51 4.83 -6.39 -4.29
CA GLN A 51 3.70 -5.49 -4.38
C GLN A 51 3.82 -4.56 -5.59
N SER A 52 2.73 -4.48 -6.36
CA SER A 52 2.63 -3.53 -7.47
C SER A 52 2.79 -2.08 -6.97
N LEU A 53 3.30 -1.18 -7.83
CA LEU A 53 3.43 0.24 -7.52
C LEU A 53 2.15 0.88 -6.92
N PRO A 54 0.93 0.64 -7.45
CA PRO A 54 -0.27 1.19 -6.84
C PRO A 54 -0.50 0.68 -5.41
N GLN A 55 -0.24 -0.60 -5.14
CA GLN A 55 -0.40 -1.18 -3.80
C GLN A 55 0.58 -0.58 -2.79
N ARG A 56 1.83 -0.32 -3.20
CA ARG A 56 2.80 0.38 -2.35
C ARG A 56 2.37 1.81 -2.03
N MET A 57 1.82 2.53 -3.02
CA MET A 57 1.30 3.88 -2.82
C MET A 57 0.12 3.88 -1.85
N GLU A 58 -0.78 2.91 -1.94
CA GLU A 58 -1.90 2.77 -1.00
C GLU A 58 -1.45 2.47 0.43
N ALA A 59 -0.45 1.59 0.60
CA ALA A 59 0.11 1.31 1.91
C ALA A 59 0.79 2.55 2.53
N PHE A 60 1.51 3.32 1.70
CA PHE A 60 2.17 4.55 2.12
C PHE A 60 1.16 5.63 2.49
N GLU A 61 0.13 5.85 1.67
CA GLU A 61 -0.94 6.79 1.96
C GLU A 61 -1.67 6.44 3.27
N ALA A 62 -1.99 5.16 3.48
CA ALA A 62 -2.58 4.69 4.73
C ALA A 62 -1.64 4.91 5.92
N ALA A 63 -0.33 4.79 5.76
CA ALA A 63 0.63 5.08 6.84
C ALA A 63 0.63 6.58 7.21
N LEU A 64 0.67 7.47 6.21
CA LEU A 64 0.62 8.92 6.44
C LEU A 64 -0.66 9.36 7.14
N ILE A 65 -1.81 8.80 6.75
CA ILE A 65 -3.09 9.12 7.38
C ILE A 65 -3.11 8.68 8.85
N ARG A 66 -2.57 7.49 9.16
CA ARG A 66 -2.47 6.98 10.54
C ARG A 66 -1.59 7.87 11.40
N GLU A 67 -0.41 8.27 10.89
CA GLU A 67 0.49 9.19 11.58
C GLU A 67 -0.19 10.55 11.81
N ALA A 68 -0.87 11.08 10.79
CA ALA A 68 -1.58 12.34 10.88
C ALA A 68 -2.65 12.34 11.97
N LEU A 69 -3.45 11.26 12.04
CA LEU A 69 -4.48 11.06 13.06
C LEU A 69 -3.89 10.87 14.46
N ALA A 70 -2.79 10.12 14.59
CA ALA A 70 -2.14 9.85 15.86
C ALA A 70 -1.62 11.13 16.52
N THR A 71 -0.86 11.96 15.80
CA THR A 71 -0.38 13.24 16.37
C THR A 71 -1.53 14.21 16.64
N SER A 72 -2.60 14.14 15.83
CA SER A 72 -3.78 15.00 15.99
C SER A 72 -4.75 14.51 17.07
N LYS A 73 -4.44 13.40 17.78
CA LYS A 73 -5.32 12.78 18.78
C LYS A 73 -6.72 12.50 18.24
N GLY A 74 -6.80 11.98 17.02
CA GLY A 74 -8.06 11.66 16.34
C GLY A 74 -8.85 12.89 15.83
N GLN A 75 -8.28 14.09 15.89
CA GLN A 75 -8.89 15.28 15.30
C GLN A 75 -8.70 15.31 13.79
N VAL A 76 -9.75 14.94 13.06
CA VAL A 76 -9.78 14.91 11.59
C VAL A 76 -9.44 16.27 10.98
N VAL A 77 -9.85 17.37 11.62
CA VAL A 77 -9.55 18.75 11.17
C VAL A 77 -8.05 19.00 11.13
N MET A 78 -7.36 18.73 12.23
CA MET A 78 -5.92 18.92 12.35
C MET A 78 -5.18 17.97 11.40
N ALA A 79 -5.65 16.73 11.25
CA ALA A 79 -5.08 15.79 10.29
C ALA A 79 -5.22 16.29 8.83
N CYS A 80 -6.35 16.93 8.48
CA CYS A 80 -6.54 17.54 7.16
C CYS A 80 -5.53 18.67 6.91
N GLU A 81 -5.35 19.58 7.88
CA GLU A 81 -4.41 20.69 7.75
C GLU A 81 -2.98 20.20 7.60
N ARG A 82 -2.59 19.17 8.37
CA ARG A 82 -1.25 18.57 8.30
C ARG A 82 -0.98 17.87 6.97
N LEU A 83 -1.98 17.20 6.41
CA LEU A 83 -1.86 16.52 5.11
C LEU A 83 -2.11 17.46 3.92
N GLY A 84 -2.60 18.68 4.15
CA GLY A 84 -3.02 19.60 3.10
C GLY A 84 -4.23 19.08 2.29
N LEU A 85 -5.09 18.28 2.92
CA LEU A 85 -6.21 17.62 2.25
C LEU A 85 -7.56 18.27 2.62
N PRO A 86 -8.52 18.32 1.68
CA PRO A 86 -9.90 18.64 2.02
C PRO A 86 -10.48 17.58 2.98
N ARG A 87 -11.35 18.01 3.91
CA ARG A 87 -12.04 17.09 4.83
C ARG A 87 -12.72 15.92 4.12
N LYS A 88 -13.48 16.23 3.07
CA LYS A 88 -14.20 15.21 2.28
C LYS A 88 -13.22 14.16 1.74
N THR A 89 -12.12 14.61 1.13
CA THR A 89 -11.07 13.74 0.59
C THR A 89 -10.47 12.86 1.68
N LEU A 90 -10.18 13.41 2.87
CA LEU A 90 -9.65 12.59 3.96
C LEU A 90 -10.66 11.50 4.37
N TYR A 91 -11.96 11.81 4.47
CA TYR A 91 -12.99 10.79 4.74
C TYR A 91 -13.07 9.72 3.65
N ASP A 92 -12.99 10.11 2.37
CA ASP A 92 -12.98 9.15 1.27
C ASP A 92 -11.74 8.22 1.35
N LYS A 93 -10.57 8.77 1.70
CA LYS A 93 -9.34 7.98 1.92
C LYS A 93 -9.44 7.07 3.14
N LEU A 94 -9.98 7.54 4.25
CA LEU A 94 -10.23 6.73 5.45
C LEU A 94 -11.11 5.53 5.12
N LYS A 95 -12.22 5.77 4.41
CA LYS A 95 -13.13 4.70 3.97
C LYS A 95 -12.43 3.73 3.01
N LYS A 96 -11.65 4.23 2.05
CA LYS A 96 -10.90 3.42 1.09
C LYS A 96 -9.90 2.48 1.79
N HIS A 97 -9.22 2.96 2.82
CA HIS A 97 -8.21 2.19 3.56
C HIS A 97 -8.76 1.46 4.78
N GLY A 98 -10.08 1.52 5.06
CA GLY A 98 -10.68 0.89 6.24
C GLY A 98 -10.18 1.47 7.57
N LEU A 99 -9.80 2.75 7.58
CA LEU A 99 -9.27 3.45 8.75
C LEU A 99 -10.36 4.31 9.40
N SER A 100 -10.32 4.42 10.73
CA SER A 100 -11.20 5.29 11.52
C SER A 100 -10.39 6.21 12.43
N ALA A 101 -10.94 7.39 12.73
CA ALA A 101 -10.32 8.36 13.64
C ALA A 101 -10.59 8.07 15.12
N GLU A 102 -11.65 7.30 15.43
CA GLU A 102 -12.03 6.88 16.79
C GLU A 102 -10.90 6.29 17.64
N PRO A 103 -10.11 5.30 17.18
CA PRO A 103 -9.05 4.71 18.02
C PRO A 103 -7.95 5.69 18.42
N TYR A 104 -7.87 6.86 17.76
CA TYR A 104 -6.88 7.89 18.07
C TYR A 104 -7.44 8.98 18.99
N ARG A 105 -8.75 8.98 19.24
CA ARG A 105 -9.41 9.92 20.15
C ARG A 105 -9.37 9.35 21.57
N GLY A 106 -8.29 9.65 22.27
CA GLY A 106 -8.14 9.43 23.72
C GLY A 106 -8.59 10.63 24.54
#